data_AF-A0A0M3K1K4-F1
#
_entry.id   AF-A0A0M3K1K4-F1
#
_cell.length_a   1.000
_cell.length_b   1.000
_cell.length_c   1.000
_cell.angle_alpha   90.00
_cell.angle_beta   90.00
_cell.angle_gamma   90.00
#
_symmetry.space_group_name_H-M   'P 1'
#
loop_
_entity.id
_entity.type
_entity.pdbx_description
1 polymer ?
#
loop_
_entity_poly.entity_id
_entity_poly.type
_entity_poly.pdbx_seq_one_letter_code
_entity_poly.pdbx_strand_id
1 'polypeptide(L)' 'MPDRRLIAIVGAGSSGITATRQALDYGFEPVAFEVSKTFGGLWNYKPQETDGRLALFGHFVLFRGSFDSEKKQE' A
#
# COMPACT_ATOMS: atom_id res chain seq x y z
N MET A 1 -26.78 -2.37 -6.89
CA MET A 1 -25.58 -2.60 -6.05
C MET A 1 -25.46 -1.37 -5.18
N PRO A 2 -25.53 -1.45 -3.84
CA PRO A 2 -25.36 -0.26 -3.00
C PRO A 2 -24.02 0.41 -3.34
N ASP A 3 -23.97 1.74 -3.25
CA ASP A 3 -22.82 2.59 -3.63
C ASP A 3 -21.50 2.06 -3.06
N ARG A 4 -20.80 1.24 -3.85
CA ARG A 4 -19.54 0.64 -3.43
C ARG A 4 -18.44 1.64 -3.73
N ARG A 5 -17.93 2.30 -2.69
CA ARG A 5 -16.87 3.31 -2.75
C ARG A 5 -15.50 2.67 -2.91
N LEU A 6 -15.34 1.76 -3.88
CA LEU A 6 -14.10 1.05 -4.17
C LEU A 6 -13.10 1.96 -4.85
N ILE A 7 -11.87 2.01 -4.34
CA ILE A 7 -10.75 2.76 -4.94
C ILE A 7 -9.56 1.82 -5.13
N ALA A 8 -8.95 1.85 -6.30
CA ALA A 8 -7.67 1.20 -6.54
C ALA A 8 -6.51 2.15 -6.23
N ILE A 9 -5.52 1.68 -5.47
CA ILE A 9 -4.29 2.41 -5.15
C ILE A 9 -3.12 1.61 -5.73
N VAL A 10 -2.32 2.23 -6.59
CA VAL A 10 -1.19 1.58 -7.27
C VAL A 10 0.11 2.06 -6.64
N GLY A 11 0.85 1.12 -6.06
CA GLY A 11 2.01 1.33 -5.21
C GLY A 11 1.62 1.45 -3.73
N ALA A 12 2.39 0.78 -2.86
CA ALA A 12 2.32 0.86 -1.40
C ALA A 12 3.65 1.37 -0.82
N GLY A 13 4.21 2.38 -1.49
CA GLY A 13 5.24 3.25 -0.93
C GLY A 13 4.67 4.26 0.07
N SER A 14 5.46 5.26 0.45
CA SER A 14 5.03 6.31 1.39
C SER A 14 3.73 6.99 0.96
N SER A 15 3.58 7.31 -0.33
CA SER A 15 2.37 7.91 -0.90
C SER A 15 1.18 6.95 -0.94
N GLY A 16 1.39 5.69 -1.25
CA GLY A 16 0.33 4.69 -1.36
C GLY A 16 -0.29 4.33 0.00
N ILE A 17 0.55 4.19 1.03
CA ILE A 17 0.09 3.88 2.39
C ILE A 17 -0.69 5.07 2.97
N THR A 18 -0.22 6.31 2.78
CA THR A 18 -0.96 7.50 3.24
C THR A 18 -2.28 7.68 2.49
N ALA A 19 -2.29 7.47 1.17
CA ALA A 19 -3.52 7.47 0.38
C ALA A 19 -4.51 6.39 0.84
N THR A 20 -4.01 5.19 1.18
CA THR A 20 -4.84 4.10 1.72
C THR A 20 -5.46 4.49 3.06
N ARG A 21 -4.66 5.08 3.97
CA ARG A 21 -5.17 5.55 5.26
C ARG A 21 -6.25 6.61 5.07
N GLN A 22 -5.99 7.60 4.23
CA GLN A 22 -6.96 8.66 3.97
C GLN A 22 -8.24 8.12 3.32
N ALA A 23 -8.14 7.19 2.37
CA ALA A 23 -9.31 6.55 1.77
C ALA A 23 -10.20 5.87 2.84
N LEU A 24 -9.60 5.16 3.80
CA LEU A 24 -10.33 4.57 4.92
C LEU A 24 -11.02 5.62 5.81
N ASP A 25 -10.30 6.69 6.17
CA ASP A 25 -10.85 7.77 7.01
C ASP A 25 -12.07 8.47 6.37
N TYR A 26 -12.16 8.48 5.04
CA TYR A 26 -13.29 9.04 4.28
C TYR A 26 -14.36 7.99 3.90
N GLY A 27 -14.25 6.75 4.38
CA GLY A 27 -15.26 5.70 4.17
C GLY A 27 -15.22 5.04 2.79
N PHE A 28 -14.08 5.08 2.11
CA PHE A 28 -13.85 4.28 0.90
C PHE A 28 -13.44 2.85 1.25
N GLU A 29 -13.60 1.93 0.31
CA GLU A 29 -13.06 0.57 0.33
C GLU A 29 -11.79 0.52 -0.55
N PRO A 30 -10.60 0.91 -0.05
CA PRO A 30 -9.40 0.90 -0.86
C PRO A 30 -8.90 -0.53 -1.13
N VAL A 31 -8.32 -0.71 -2.31
CA VAL A 31 -7.60 -1.90 -2.73
C VAL A 31 -6.22 -1.46 -3.19
N ALA A 32 -5.18 -1.80 -2.43
CA ALA A 32 -3.82 -1.44 -2.74
C ALA A 32 -3.09 -2.56 -3.49
N PHE A 33 -2.34 -2.16 -4.51
CA PHE A 33 -1.55 -3.01 -5.38
C PHE A 33 -0.08 -2.64 -5.25
N GLU A 34 0.76 -3.55 -4.78
CA GLU A 34 2.20 -3.32 -4.65
C GLU A 34 2.97 -4.34 -5.48
N VAL A 35 4.01 -3.87 -6.15
CA VAL A 35 4.85 -4.68 -7.04
C VAL A 35 5.87 -5.50 -6.25
N SER A 36 6.29 -4.99 -5.10
CA SER A 36 7.21 -5.66 -4.19
C SER A 36 6.50 -6.52 -3.14
N LYS A 37 7.26 -7.38 -2.46
CA LYS A 37 6.74 -8.28 -1.43
C LYS A 37 6.46 -7.59 -0.09
N THR A 38 6.91 -6.34 0.07
CA THR A 38 6.84 -5.59 1.33
C THR A 38 6.45 -4.14 1.04
N PHE A 39 5.81 -3.49 2.01
CA PHE A 39 5.45 -2.08 1.89
C PHE A 39 6.66 -1.16 2.12
N GLY A 40 6.49 0.13 1.84
CA GLY A 40 7.48 1.17 2.13
C GLY A 40 8.17 1.76 0.89
N GLY A 41 8.00 1.13 -0.28
CA GLY A 41 8.52 1.67 -1.55
C GLY A 41 10.03 1.85 -1.50
N LEU A 42 10.53 3.06 -1.78
CA LEU A 42 11.97 3.37 -1.72
C LEU A 42 12.59 3.17 -0.33
N TRP A 43 11.79 3.22 0.74
CA TRP A 43 12.26 3.03 2.11
C TRP A 43 12.39 1.55 2.51
N ASN A 44 11.95 0.63 1.66
CA ASN A 44 12.14 -0.79 1.85
C ASN A 44 13.59 -1.15 1.52
N TYR A 45 14.46 -1.14 2.54
CA TYR A 45 15.86 -1.48 2.39
C TYR A 45 16.03 -2.94 1.95
N LYS A 46 16.75 -3.15 0.86
CA LYS A 46 17.05 -4.48 0.31
C LYS A 46 18.58 -4.64 0.23
N PRO A 47 19.17 -5.53 1.03
CA PRO A 47 20.63 -5.70 1.08
C PRO A 47 21.26 -6.09 -0.26
N GLN A 48 20.48 -6.72 -1.16
CA GLN A 48 20.96 -7.20 -2.46
C GLN A 48 20.73 -6.21 -3.62
N GLU A 49 19.95 -5.14 -3.41
CA GLU A 49 19.71 -4.10 -4.43
C GLU A 49 20.58 -2.88 -4.10
N THR A 50 21.90 -3.03 -4.18
CA THR A 50 22.86 -1.97 -3.81
C THR A 50 23.10 -0.92 -4.89
N ASP A 51 22.40 -0.96 -6.01
CA ASP A 51 22.80 -0.19 -7.19
C ASP A 51 21.61 0.49 -7.88
N GLY A 52 20.91 1.38 -7.17
CA GLY A 52 20.02 2.42 -7.72
C GLY A 52 18.89 1.98 -8.66
N ARG A 53 18.69 0.68 -8.88
CA ARG A 53 17.70 0.16 -9.81
C ARG A 53 16.34 0.29 -9.15
N LEU A 54 15.52 1.18 -9.73
CA LEU A 54 14.08 1.15 -9.55
C LEU A 54 13.62 -0.28 -9.87
N ALA A 55 13.12 -1.00 -8.87
CA ALA A 55 12.60 -2.35 -9.02
C ALA A 55 11.34 -2.32 -9.89
N LEU A 56 11.52 -2.23 -11.21
CA LEU A 56 10.45 -2.16 -12.20
C LEU A 56 9.82 -3.52 -12.52
N PHE A 57 10.26 -4.58 -11.86
CA PHE A 57 9.77 -5.94 -12.10
C PHE A 57 9.45 -6.61 -10.78
N GLY A 58 8.16 -6.70 -10.48
CA GLY A 58 7.68 -7.46 -9.34
C GLY A 58 6.23 -7.89 -9.52
N HIS A 59 5.86 -8.90 -8.76
CA HIS A 59 4.54 -9.49 -8.77
C HIS A 59 3.56 -8.59 -8.03
N PHE A 60 2.39 -8.34 -8.63
CA PHE A 60 1.30 -7.63 -7.96
C PHE A 60 0.82 -8.40 -6.73
N VAL A 61 0.88 -7.75 -5.56
CA VAL A 61 0.25 -8.23 -4.34
C VAL A 61 -1.02 -7.45 -4.09
N LEU A 62 -2.14 -8.16 -3.97
CA LEU A 62 -3.45 -7.62 -3.62
C LEU A 62 -3.59 -7.61 -2.08
N PHE A 63 -3.67 -6.42 -1.48
CA PHE A 63 -4.03 -6.29 -0.07
C PHE A 63 -5.44 -5.73 0.06
N ARG A 64 -6.33 -6.54 0.68
CA ARG A 64 -7.62 -6.10 1.21
C ARG A 64 -7.46 -5.96 2.72
N GLY A 65 -7.01 -4.79 3.15
CA GLY A 65 -6.78 -4.50 4.56
C GLY A 65 -7.97 -3.76 5.18
N SER A 66 -8.44 -4.23 6.33
CA SER A 66 -9.20 -3.43 7.29
C SER A 66 -8.20 -2.88 8.29
N PHE A 67 -7.94 -1.58 8.30
CA PHE A 67 -7.05 -0.97 9.30
C PHE A 67 -7.89 -0.59 10.51
N ASP A 68 -7.80 -1.42 11.56
CA ASP A 68 -8.47 -1.13 12.83
C ASP A 68 -7.80 0.07 13.50
N SER A 69 -8.57 1.13 13.75
CA SER A 69 -8.07 2.40 14.26
C SER A 69 -7.59 2.34 15.71
N GLU A 70 -7.78 1.22 16.42
CA GLU A 70 -7.57 1.15 17.87
C GLU A 70 -6.21 0.63 18.35
N LYS A 71 -5.32 0.12 17.49
CA LYS A 71 -3.97 -0.26 17.94
C LYS A 71 -3.00 0.92 17.89
N LYS A 72 -3.10 1.81 18.89
CA LYS A 72 -1.97 2.66 19.30
C LYS A 72 -0.82 1.74 19.70
N GLN A 73 0.28 1.77 18.93
CA GLN A 73 1.53 1.15 19.32
C GLN A 73 2.09 1.89 20.54
N GLU A 74 2.32 1.17 21.64
CA GLU A 74 3.28 1.53 22.69
C GLU A 74 4.72 1.28 22.21
#